data_AF-A0A6N9FLF8-F1
#
_entry.id   AF-A0A6N9FLF8-F1
#
_cell.length_a   1.000
_cell.length_b   1.000
_cell.length_c   1.000
_cell.angle_alpha   90.00
_cell.angle_beta   90.00
_cell.angle_gamma   90.00
#
_symmetry.space_group_name_H-M   'P 1'
#
loop_
_entity.id
_entity.type
_entity.pdbx_description
1 polymer ?
#
loop_
_entity_poly.entity_id
_entity_poly.type
_entity_poly.pdbx_seq_one_letter_code
_entity_poly.pdbx_strand_id
1 'polypeptide(L)'
;MRVESVRVLYQFTESDTFRAGLPEKQRNSMKRFACLMISAAAMVAAGTAMAAGDAARGEAEFAVCAVCHGEQGEGFEKYGAPKIGGQEDWYIILSLTNFRAGARARDNCDVADVAGTLERAKAESPEYAEIEAELATHFEGGLPSGGACSQPSADVHGSLMRAIALTLEDDQLVEDLAAYATSLTPPLPPVTVEGDVTAGTTGYATCISCHGANGEGIQALNAPAVAGQHDWYTERQLMNYMSGVRGTNPQNITDMQMRPMAQILITPEAVTNVTAYINTFTASE
;
A
#
# COMPACT_ATOMS: atom_id res chain seq x y z
N MET A 1 7.42 12.75 -27.20
CA MET A 1 8.87 13.02 -26.98
C MET A 1 9.54 11.79 -26.40
N ARG A 2 9.97 10.82 -27.22
CA ARG A 2 10.81 9.67 -26.76
C ARG A 2 11.39 8.84 -27.93
N VAL A 3 11.76 9.49 -29.05
CA VAL A 3 12.36 8.77 -30.20
C VAL A 3 13.62 9.47 -30.77
N GLU A 4 13.91 10.72 -30.38
CA GLU A 4 15.08 11.45 -30.89
C GLU A 4 16.38 11.22 -30.11
N SER A 5 16.31 10.73 -28.86
CA SER A 5 17.49 10.59 -27.99
C SER A 5 18.40 9.39 -28.33
N VAL A 6 17.94 8.44 -29.14
CA VAL A 6 18.71 7.22 -29.50
C VAL A 6 19.60 7.44 -30.73
N ARG A 7 19.30 8.45 -31.56
CA ARG A 7 20.08 8.73 -32.78
C ARG A 7 21.45 9.37 -32.52
N VAL A 8 21.62 10.04 -31.38
CA VAL A 8 22.85 10.81 -31.07
C VAL A 8 24.02 9.91 -30.67
N LEU A 9 23.75 8.72 -30.09
CA LEU A 9 24.80 7.78 -29.70
C LEU A 9 25.35 6.93 -30.85
N TYR A 10 24.64 6.87 -31.99
CA TYR A 10 25.03 6.02 -33.13
C TYR A 10 26.06 6.68 -34.06
N GLN A 11 26.19 8.01 -34.04
CA GLN A 11 27.09 8.74 -34.95
C GLN A 11 28.54 8.89 -34.44
N PHE A 12 28.83 8.49 -33.20
CA PHE A 12 30.17 8.67 -32.63
C PHE A 12 31.17 7.55 -32.97
N THR A 13 30.69 6.40 -33.46
CA THR A 13 31.53 5.21 -33.68
C THR A 13 32.05 5.06 -35.12
N GLU A 14 31.60 5.92 -36.04
CA GLU A 14 31.98 5.89 -37.47
C GLU A 14 32.80 7.11 -37.94
N SER A 15 33.42 7.87 -37.02
CA SER A 15 34.43 8.84 -37.47
C SER A 15 35.69 8.08 -37.92
N ASP A 16 35.86 7.97 -39.23
CA ASP A 16 36.97 7.31 -39.94
C ASP A 16 38.38 7.83 -39.57
N THR A 17 38.46 8.87 -38.76
CA THR A 17 39.71 9.48 -38.30
C THR A 17 40.43 8.71 -37.20
N PHE A 18 39.77 7.78 -36.49
CA PHE A 18 40.44 7.03 -35.39
C PHE A 18 41.05 5.69 -35.83
N ARG A 19 40.60 5.09 -36.94
CA ARG A 19 41.04 3.74 -37.37
C ARG A 19 42.32 3.72 -38.20
N ALA A 20 42.78 4.87 -38.70
CA ALA A 20 43.90 4.95 -39.63
C ALA A 20 45.29 4.77 -38.98
N GLY A 21 45.40 4.80 -37.64
CA GLY A 21 46.69 4.77 -36.93
C GLY A 21 47.07 3.45 -36.25
N LEU A 22 46.25 2.40 -36.33
CA LEU A 22 46.45 1.17 -35.53
C LEU A 22 47.01 0.00 -36.37
N PRO A 23 47.98 -0.76 -35.85
CA PRO A 23 48.58 -1.90 -36.54
C PRO A 23 47.55 -2.99 -36.86
N GLU A 24 47.67 -3.60 -38.05
CA GLU A 24 46.68 -4.51 -38.66
C GLU A 24 46.19 -5.66 -37.74
N LYS A 25 47.08 -6.16 -36.87
CA LYS A 25 46.76 -7.21 -35.90
C LYS A 25 45.71 -6.77 -34.85
N GLN A 26 45.66 -5.49 -34.49
CA GLN A 26 44.67 -4.95 -33.54
C GLN A 26 43.31 -4.66 -34.20
N ARG A 27 43.28 -4.31 -35.49
CA ARG A 27 42.04 -4.14 -36.27
C ARG A 27 41.23 -5.44 -36.37
N ASN A 28 41.91 -6.59 -36.53
CA ASN A 28 41.26 -7.90 -36.61
C ASN A 28 40.79 -8.44 -35.24
N SER A 29 41.45 -8.06 -34.14
CA SER A 29 41.02 -8.39 -32.77
C SER A 29 39.76 -7.63 -32.37
N MET A 30 39.66 -6.35 -32.73
CA MET A 30 38.47 -5.53 -32.45
C MET A 30 37.22 -5.98 -33.21
N LYS A 31 37.36 -6.50 -34.44
CA LYS A 31 36.22 -7.07 -35.20
C LYS A 31 35.65 -8.33 -34.53
N ARG A 32 36.50 -9.15 -33.88
CA ARG A 32 36.08 -10.35 -33.15
C ARG A 32 35.41 -10.01 -31.81
N PHE A 33 35.87 -8.96 -31.12
CA PHE A 33 35.21 -8.45 -29.91
C PHE A 33 33.87 -7.76 -30.20
N ALA A 34 33.77 -7.02 -31.31
CA ALA A 34 32.50 -6.38 -31.71
C ALA A 34 31.41 -7.41 -32.02
N CYS A 35 31.72 -8.53 -32.69
CA CYS A 35 30.76 -9.62 -32.92
C CYS A 35 30.33 -10.36 -31.64
N LEU A 36 31.20 -10.46 -30.63
CA LEU A 36 30.87 -11.09 -29.34
C LEU A 36 29.99 -10.20 -28.44
N MET A 37 30.15 -8.87 -28.52
CA MET A 37 29.34 -7.92 -27.75
C MET A 37 27.96 -7.65 -28.37
N ILE A 38 27.78 -7.88 -29.68
CA ILE A 38 26.47 -7.76 -30.34
C ILE A 38 25.53 -8.92 -29.93
N SER A 39 26.06 -10.09 -29.56
CA SER A 39 25.26 -11.23 -29.13
C SER A 39 24.83 -11.19 -27.65
N ALA A 40 25.52 -10.42 -26.80
CA ALA A 40 25.20 -10.33 -25.37
C ALA A 40 24.13 -9.26 -25.04
N ALA A 41 23.89 -8.30 -25.94
CA ALA A 41 22.91 -7.22 -25.72
C ALA A 41 21.45 -7.66 -25.90
N ALA A 42 21.18 -8.84 -26.46
CA ALA A 42 19.82 -9.33 -26.73
C ALA A 42 19.18 -10.10 -25.55
N MET A 43 19.91 -10.39 -24.47
CA MET A 43 19.41 -11.22 -23.35
C MET A 43 19.07 -10.45 -22.06
N VAL A 44 19.07 -9.11 -22.05
CA VAL A 44 18.88 -8.32 -20.80
C VAL A 44 17.60 -7.45 -20.81
N ALA A 45 16.56 -7.79 -21.59
CA ALA A 45 15.34 -6.97 -21.64
C ALA A 45 14.03 -7.79 -21.66
N ALA A 46 13.97 -8.88 -20.89
CA ALA A 46 12.71 -9.54 -20.55
C ALA A 46 12.48 -9.43 -19.03
N GLY A 47 12.46 -8.20 -18.52
CA GLY A 47 11.65 -7.94 -17.33
C GLY A 47 10.21 -8.06 -17.79
N THR A 48 9.50 -9.09 -17.34
CA THR A 48 8.05 -9.20 -17.55
C THR A 48 7.41 -7.94 -16.98
N ALA A 49 6.96 -7.05 -17.86
CA ALA A 49 6.07 -5.98 -17.43
C ALA A 49 4.85 -6.66 -16.79
N MET A 50 4.52 -6.28 -15.55
CA MET A 50 3.30 -6.75 -14.92
C MET A 50 2.10 -6.36 -15.78
N ALA A 51 1.15 -7.28 -15.95
CA ALA A 51 -0.10 -6.95 -16.59
C ALA A 51 -0.94 -6.11 -15.63
N ALA A 52 -1.76 -5.20 -16.15
CA ALA A 52 -2.78 -4.55 -15.34
C ALA A 52 -3.67 -5.62 -14.67
N GLY A 53 -4.17 -5.34 -13.47
CA GLY A 53 -4.99 -6.27 -12.71
C GLY A 53 -6.25 -6.72 -13.46
N ASP A 54 -6.56 -8.02 -13.35
CA ASP A 54 -7.78 -8.64 -13.87
C ASP A 54 -8.80 -8.78 -12.73
N ALA A 55 -9.82 -7.92 -12.74
CA ALA A 55 -10.86 -7.92 -11.70
C ALA A 55 -11.63 -9.26 -11.61
N ALA A 56 -11.78 -10.02 -12.70
CA ALA A 56 -12.47 -11.31 -12.66
C ALA A 56 -11.61 -12.38 -11.97
N ARG A 57 -10.28 -12.30 -12.11
CA ARG A 57 -9.36 -13.13 -11.31
C ARG A 57 -9.32 -12.70 -9.85
N GLY A 58 -9.34 -11.39 -9.60
CA GLY A 58 -9.43 -10.84 -8.24
C GLY A 58 -10.69 -11.31 -7.50
N GLU A 59 -11.84 -11.27 -8.17
CA GLU A 59 -13.12 -11.76 -7.63
C GLU A 59 -13.03 -13.22 -7.14
N ALA A 60 -12.41 -14.09 -7.94
CA ALA A 60 -12.26 -15.51 -7.62
C ALA A 60 -11.45 -15.77 -6.34
N GLU A 61 -10.54 -14.86 -5.97
CA GLU A 61 -9.63 -14.99 -4.83
C GLU A 61 -10.03 -14.07 -3.65
N PHE A 62 -11.04 -13.23 -3.81
CA PHE A 62 -11.42 -12.21 -2.82
C PHE A 62 -12.10 -12.79 -1.57
N ALA A 63 -12.51 -14.05 -1.58
CA ALA A 63 -13.25 -14.68 -0.49
C ALA A 63 -12.56 -14.53 0.88
N VAL A 64 -11.23 -14.64 0.93
CA VAL A 64 -10.46 -14.44 2.18
C VAL A 64 -10.48 -12.99 2.67
N CYS A 65 -10.51 -12.03 1.75
CA CYS A 65 -10.60 -10.60 2.08
C CYS A 65 -11.97 -10.26 2.66
N ALA A 66 -13.03 -10.84 2.08
CA ALA A 66 -14.41 -10.60 2.47
C ALA A 66 -14.73 -11.02 3.92
N VAL A 67 -13.98 -11.96 4.50
CA VAL A 67 -14.13 -12.36 5.91
C VAL A 67 -14.04 -11.15 6.86
N CYS A 68 -13.09 -10.25 6.61
CA CYS A 68 -12.90 -9.06 7.44
C CYS A 68 -13.44 -7.79 6.78
N HIS A 69 -13.32 -7.69 5.45
CA HIS A 69 -13.68 -6.49 4.71
C HIS A 69 -15.10 -6.49 4.15
N GLY A 70 -15.85 -7.60 4.24
CA GLY A 70 -17.19 -7.73 3.69
C GLY A 70 -17.21 -8.03 2.18
N GLU A 71 -18.36 -8.49 1.68
CA GLU A 71 -18.51 -8.92 0.28
C GLU A 71 -18.33 -7.76 -0.71
N GLN A 72 -18.72 -6.55 -0.31
CA GLN A 72 -18.54 -5.32 -1.10
C GLN A 72 -17.30 -4.52 -0.65
N GLY A 73 -16.46 -5.08 0.23
CA GLY A 73 -15.33 -4.36 0.79
C GLY A 73 -15.75 -3.19 1.70
N GLU A 74 -16.93 -3.24 2.31
CA GLU A 74 -17.47 -2.21 3.19
C GLU A 74 -16.68 -2.01 4.50
N GLY A 75 -15.99 -3.03 4.99
CA GLY A 75 -15.21 -3.01 6.23
C GLY A 75 -16.07 -3.00 7.50
N PHE A 76 -15.52 -3.54 8.60
CA PHE A 76 -16.20 -3.59 9.88
C PHE A 76 -15.25 -3.27 11.04
N GLU A 77 -15.71 -2.39 11.95
CA GLU A 77 -14.97 -1.97 13.13
C GLU A 77 -14.59 -3.14 14.04
N LYS A 78 -15.47 -4.15 14.18
CA LYS A 78 -15.20 -5.34 14.99
C LYS A 78 -13.93 -6.09 14.59
N TYR A 79 -13.57 -6.09 13.30
CA TYR A 79 -12.33 -6.67 12.78
C TYR A 79 -11.20 -5.63 12.69
N GLY A 80 -11.49 -4.35 12.96
CA GLY A 80 -10.64 -3.21 12.68
C GLY A 80 -10.29 -3.07 11.19
N ALA A 81 -11.12 -3.66 10.31
CA ALA A 81 -10.88 -3.73 8.88
C ALA A 81 -11.56 -2.54 8.17
N PRO A 82 -10.81 -1.66 7.49
CA PRO A 82 -11.39 -0.51 6.80
C PRO A 82 -12.24 -0.92 5.60
N LYS A 83 -13.03 0.04 5.11
CA LYS A 83 -13.58 -0.02 3.76
C LYS A 83 -12.44 -0.06 2.75
N ILE A 84 -12.45 -1.05 1.87
CA ILE A 84 -11.53 -1.18 0.73
C ILE A 84 -12.26 -1.14 -0.61
N GLY A 85 -13.59 -1.36 -0.61
CA GLY A 85 -14.41 -1.27 -1.80
C GLY A 85 -14.44 0.15 -2.35
N GLY A 86 -14.19 0.28 -3.65
CA GLY A 86 -14.14 1.56 -4.35
C GLY A 86 -12.93 2.42 -4.00
N GLN A 87 -11.94 1.88 -3.28
CA GLN A 87 -10.67 2.56 -3.08
C GLN A 87 -9.79 2.39 -4.32
N GLU A 88 -8.87 3.32 -4.56
CA GLU A 88 -8.07 3.26 -5.79
C GLU A 88 -7.08 2.09 -5.77
N ASP A 89 -6.98 1.42 -6.92
CA ASP A 89 -6.11 0.26 -7.15
C ASP A 89 -4.68 0.49 -6.69
N TRP A 90 -4.08 1.61 -7.09
CA TRP A 90 -2.71 1.99 -6.76
C TRP A 90 -2.48 2.06 -5.25
N TYR A 91 -3.47 2.50 -4.49
CA TYR A 91 -3.34 2.63 -3.03
C TYR A 91 -3.51 1.28 -2.35
N ILE A 92 -4.39 0.41 -2.86
CA ILE A 92 -4.53 -0.97 -2.39
C ILE A 92 -3.23 -1.74 -2.65
N ILE A 93 -2.67 -1.65 -3.86
CA ILE A 93 -1.38 -2.27 -4.24
C ILE A 93 -0.26 -1.77 -3.34
N LEU A 94 -0.15 -0.45 -3.16
CA LEU A 94 0.84 0.17 -2.27
C LEU A 94 0.68 -0.34 -0.83
N SER A 95 -0.56 -0.41 -0.33
CA SER A 95 -0.85 -0.86 1.03
C SER A 95 -0.48 -2.32 1.23
N LEU A 96 -0.91 -3.23 0.35
CA LEU A 96 -0.60 -4.67 0.41
C LEU A 96 0.90 -4.92 0.26
N THR A 97 1.59 -4.15 -0.60
CA THR A 97 3.05 -4.23 -0.74
C THR A 97 3.77 -3.82 0.54
N ASN A 98 3.35 -2.72 1.18
CA ASN A 98 3.96 -2.28 2.44
C ASN A 98 3.59 -3.20 3.63
N PHE A 99 2.34 -3.69 3.66
CA PHE A 99 1.89 -5.00 4.12
C PHE A 99 3.00 -6.04 4.22
N ARG A 100 3.17 -6.70 3.08
CA ARG A 100 4.07 -7.83 2.88
C ARG A 100 5.51 -7.51 3.31
N ALA A 101 5.98 -6.30 2.99
CA ALA A 101 7.33 -5.81 3.33
C ALA A 101 7.53 -5.48 4.82
N GLY A 102 6.48 -5.44 5.65
CA GLY A 102 6.58 -4.98 7.04
C GLY A 102 6.81 -3.47 7.18
N ALA A 103 6.63 -2.71 6.10
CA ALA A 103 6.83 -1.26 6.09
C ALA A 103 5.57 -0.49 6.54
N ARG A 104 4.41 -1.16 6.61
CA ARG A 104 3.12 -0.64 7.12
C ARG A 104 2.55 -1.49 8.26
N ALA A 105 3.40 -2.16 9.02
CA ALA A 105 3.07 -2.78 10.30
C ALA A 105 4.21 -2.41 11.24
N ARG A 106 3.94 -1.86 12.42
CA ARG A 106 5.03 -1.49 13.34
C ARG A 106 5.51 -2.73 14.10
N ASP A 107 6.04 -3.66 13.34
CA ASP A 107 6.71 -4.86 13.83
C ASP A 107 8.21 -4.73 13.53
N ASN A 108 8.98 -4.40 14.56
CA ASN A 108 10.44 -4.62 14.55
C ASN A 108 10.78 -6.13 14.70
N CYS A 109 9.84 -7.04 14.44
CA CYS A 109 10.06 -8.48 14.53
C CYS A 109 9.29 -9.20 13.41
N ASP A 110 9.97 -10.16 12.77
CA ASP A 110 9.44 -10.98 11.70
C ASP A 110 8.14 -11.70 12.14
N VAL A 111 7.04 -11.44 11.41
CA VAL A 111 5.64 -11.82 11.69
C VAL A 111 5.33 -13.32 11.58
N ALA A 112 6.16 -14.18 12.13
CA ALA A 112 5.83 -15.59 12.14
C ALA A 112 4.67 -15.91 13.12
N ASP A 113 4.29 -15.02 14.04
CA ASP A 113 3.32 -15.26 15.12
C ASP A 113 1.97 -14.52 14.97
N VAL A 114 1.08 -15.05 14.14
CA VAL A 114 -0.28 -14.51 13.95
C VAL A 114 -1.13 -14.74 15.21
N ALA A 115 -0.98 -15.90 15.85
CA ALA A 115 -1.67 -16.25 17.09
C ALA A 115 -1.34 -15.28 18.24
N GLY A 116 -0.05 -14.99 18.48
CA GLY A 116 0.36 -14.03 19.50
C GLY A 116 -0.01 -12.58 19.18
N THR A 117 -0.17 -12.23 17.91
CA THR A 117 -0.71 -10.92 17.51
C THR A 117 -2.18 -10.79 17.88
N LEU A 118 -2.97 -11.83 17.62
CA LEU A 118 -4.39 -11.87 17.98
C LEU A 118 -4.59 -11.83 19.51
N GLU A 119 -3.78 -12.56 20.28
CA GLU A 119 -3.81 -12.50 21.75
C GLU A 119 -3.57 -11.09 22.31
N ARG A 120 -2.72 -10.29 21.66
CA ARG A 120 -2.48 -8.90 22.08
C ARG A 120 -3.60 -7.97 21.66
N ALA A 121 -4.21 -8.19 20.49
CA ALA A 121 -5.44 -7.52 20.08
C ALA A 121 -6.57 -7.72 21.12
N LYS A 122 -6.73 -8.95 21.64
CA LYS A 122 -7.70 -9.28 22.70
C LYS A 122 -7.48 -8.50 23.99
N ALA A 123 -6.22 -8.20 24.34
CA ALA A 123 -5.90 -7.41 25.53
C ALA A 123 -6.31 -5.94 25.40
N GLU A 124 -6.40 -5.43 24.17
CA GLU A 124 -6.79 -4.05 23.86
C GLU A 124 -8.30 -3.90 23.61
N SER A 125 -9.00 -4.95 23.15
CA SER A 125 -10.47 -5.04 23.20
C SER A 125 -10.97 -6.48 23.45
N PRO A 126 -11.75 -6.74 24.51
CA PRO A 126 -12.30 -8.07 24.81
C PRO A 126 -13.26 -8.64 23.75
N GLU A 127 -13.66 -7.83 22.75
CA GLU A 127 -14.62 -8.20 21.69
C GLU A 127 -14.01 -9.08 20.59
N TYR A 128 -12.68 -9.24 20.54
CA TYR A 128 -11.94 -9.96 19.50
C TYR A 128 -12.03 -11.52 19.56
N ALA A 129 -12.81 -12.10 20.48
CA ALA A 129 -12.90 -13.56 20.66
C ALA A 129 -13.59 -14.28 19.48
N GLU A 130 -14.48 -13.62 18.75
CA GLU A 130 -15.22 -14.21 17.62
C GLU A 130 -14.36 -14.36 16.35
N ILE A 131 -13.34 -13.51 16.23
CA ILE A 131 -12.46 -13.40 15.06
C ILE A 131 -11.51 -14.61 14.97
N GLU A 132 -11.08 -15.11 16.12
CA GLU A 132 -10.27 -16.34 16.21
C GLU A 132 -11.04 -17.57 15.72
N ALA A 133 -12.30 -17.69 16.12
CA ALA A 133 -13.14 -18.80 15.72
C ALA A 133 -13.37 -18.81 14.20
N GLU A 134 -13.55 -17.64 13.60
CA GLU A 134 -13.78 -17.49 12.16
C GLU A 134 -12.50 -17.70 11.34
N LEU A 135 -11.36 -17.11 11.75
CA LEU A 135 -10.07 -17.32 11.10
C LEU A 135 -9.61 -18.79 11.19
N ALA A 136 -9.83 -19.46 12.33
CA ALA A 136 -9.47 -20.87 12.51
C ALA A 136 -10.24 -21.82 11.59
N THR A 137 -11.40 -21.43 11.06
CA THR A 137 -12.13 -22.23 10.06
C THR A 137 -11.56 -22.13 8.64
N HIS A 138 -10.72 -21.12 8.36
CA HIS A 138 -10.15 -20.86 7.03
C HIS A 138 -8.70 -21.35 6.88
N PHE A 139 -8.02 -21.68 7.98
CA PHE A 139 -6.64 -22.22 7.96
C PHE A 139 -6.62 -23.66 8.49
N GLU A 140 -6.60 -24.64 7.59
CA GLU A 140 -6.37 -26.04 7.97
C GLU A 140 -5.00 -26.18 8.65
N GLY A 141 -5.00 -26.44 9.96
CA GLY A 141 -3.78 -26.57 10.78
C GLY A 141 -3.57 -25.48 11.85
N GLY A 142 -4.47 -24.51 11.95
CA GLY A 142 -4.38 -23.41 12.92
C GLY A 142 -3.56 -22.22 12.43
N LEU A 143 -3.65 -21.09 13.12
CA LEU A 143 -2.93 -19.87 12.75
C LEU A 143 -1.40 -20.07 12.88
N PRO A 144 -0.59 -19.50 11.96
CA PRO A 144 0.87 -19.60 12.05
C PRO A 144 1.40 -19.09 13.41
N SER A 145 2.19 -19.93 14.08
CA SER A 145 2.85 -19.63 15.35
C SER A 145 4.37 -19.82 15.21
N GLY A 146 5.08 -18.79 14.76
CA GLY A 146 6.53 -18.74 14.74
C GLY A 146 7.08 -17.78 15.80
N GLY A 147 8.41 -17.58 15.82
CA GLY A 147 9.17 -17.03 16.94
C GLY A 147 8.57 -15.77 17.58
N ALA A 148 8.40 -15.82 18.90
CA ALA A 148 7.74 -14.78 19.70
C ALA A 148 8.43 -13.40 19.57
N CYS A 149 7.67 -12.38 19.18
CA CYS A 149 7.99 -10.99 19.49
C CYS A 149 7.95 -10.80 21.01
N SER A 150 9.01 -10.23 21.58
CA SER A 150 9.02 -9.85 23.00
C SER A 150 8.25 -8.55 23.29
N GLN A 151 7.76 -7.85 22.27
CA GLN A 151 7.00 -6.61 22.38
C GLN A 151 5.73 -6.66 21.53
N PRO A 152 4.58 -6.15 22.02
CA PRO A 152 3.38 -5.98 21.20
C PRO A 152 3.65 -5.11 19.97
N SER A 153 3.04 -5.47 18.84
CA SER A 153 2.92 -4.52 17.73
C SER A 153 2.19 -3.29 18.22
N ALA A 154 2.71 -2.10 17.89
CA ALA A 154 1.96 -0.88 18.11
C ALA A 154 0.90 -0.64 17.01
N ASP A 155 0.91 -1.43 15.93
CA ASP A 155 -0.11 -1.43 14.87
C ASP A 155 -0.68 -2.84 14.70
N VAL A 156 -1.45 -3.29 15.69
CA VAL A 156 -2.02 -4.64 15.75
C VAL A 156 -2.78 -5.02 14.46
N HIS A 157 -3.56 -4.09 13.91
CA HIS A 157 -4.30 -4.31 12.66
C HIS A 157 -3.38 -4.34 11.44
N GLY A 158 -2.31 -3.53 11.43
CA GLY A 158 -1.29 -3.61 10.39
C GLY A 158 -0.54 -4.95 10.41
N SER A 159 -0.25 -5.50 11.59
CA SER A 159 0.34 -6.84 11.74
C SER A 159 -0.57 -7.95 11.24
N LEU A 160 -1.88 -7.85 11.51
CA LEU A 160 -2.86 -8.79 10.98
C LEU A 160 -2.90 -8.72 9.44
N MET A 161 -2.99 -7.52 8.87
CA MET A 161 -2.95 -7.34 7.42
C MET A 161 -1.63 -7.79 6.80
N ARG A 162 -0.51 -7.68 7.51
CA ARG A 162 0.76 -8.25 7.07
C ARG A 162 0.70 -9.78 6.97
N ALA A 163 0.12 -10.45 7.95
CA ALA A 163 -0.04 -11.89 7.91
C ALA A 163 -0.83 -12.33 6.67
N ILE A 164 -1.93 -11.64 6.35
CA ILE A 164 -2.72 -11.87 5.14
C ILE A 164 -1.93 -11.53 3.87
N ALA A 165 -1.22 -10.39 3.84
CA ALA A 165 -0.45 -9.99 2.67
C ALA A 165 0.71 -10.94 2.33
N LEU A 166 1.21 -11.71 3.31
CA LEU A 166 2.24 -12.73 3.11
C LEU A 166 1.70 -14.03 2.50
N THR A 167 0.38 -14.27 2.53
CA THR A 167 -0.22 -15.44 1.88
C THR A 167 -0.53 -15.20 0.40
N LEU A 168 -0.41 -13.96 -0.08
CA LEU A 168 -0.61 -13.63 -1.49
C LEU A 168 0.57 -14.16 -2.32
N GLU A 169 0.25 -15.05 -3.26
CA GLU A 169 1.24 -15.89 -3.97
C GLU A 169 2.25 -15.06 -4.78
N ASP A 170 1.77 -14.06 -5.49
CA ASP A 170 2.59 -13.23 -6.37
C ASP A 170 2.07 -11.79 -6.47
N ASP A 171 2.84 -10.95 -7.16
CA ASP A 171 2.48 -9.55 -7.37
C ASP A 171 1.27 -9.39 -8.30
N GLN A 172 1.04 -10.34 -9.22
CA GLN A 172 -0.09 -10.25 -10.14
C GLN A 172 -1.42 -10.44 -9.40
N LEU A 173 -1.47 -11.35 -8.43
CA LEU A 173 -2.63 -11.51 -7.56
C LEU A 173 -2.94 -10.24 -6.77
N VAL A 174 -1.91 -9.48 -6.34
CA VAL A 174 -2.12 -8.17 -5.67
C VAL A 174 -2.80 -7.17 -6.62
N GLU A 175 -2.36 -7.10 -7.87
CA GLU A 175 -2.96 -6.26 -8.90
C GLU A 175 -4.42 -6.68 -9.19
N ASP A 176 -4.68 -7.98 -9.31
CA ASP A 176 -6.02 -8.51 -9.61
C ASP A 176 -7.01 -8.22 -8.48
N LEU A 177 -6.60 -8.45 -7.22
CA LEU A 177 -7.40 -8.14 -6.03
C LEU A 177 -7.66 -6.63 -5.91
N ALA A 178 -6.66 -5.79 -6.21
CA ALA A 178 -6.82 -4.34 -6.19
C ALA A 178 -7.80 -3.86 -7.27
N ALA A 179 -7.71 -4.41 -8.49
CA ALA A 179 -8.65 -4.13 -9.57
C ALA A 179 -10.09 -4.53 -9.21
N TYR A 180 -10.27 -5.71 -8.59
CA TYR A 180 -11.58 -6.14 -8.12
C TYR A 180 -12.12 -5.23 -7.01
N ALA A 181 -11.34 -4.98 -5.95
CA ALA A 181 -11.76 -4.13 -4.83
C ALA A 181 -12.12 -2.70 -5.28
N THR A 182 -11.39 -2.14 -6.25
CA THR A 182 -11.70 -0.82 -6.86
C THR A 182 -13.06 -0.84 -7.55
N SER A 183 -13.47 -1.97 -8.13
CA SER A 183 -14.76 -2.09 -8.83
C SER A 183 -15.97 -2.20 -7.90
N LEU A 184 -15.75 -2.46 -6.60
CA LEU A 184 -16.83 -2.63 -5.63
C LEU A 184 -17.43 -1.28 -5.23
N THR A 185 -18.75 -1.28 -5.01
CA THR A 185 -19.51 -0.09 -4.61
C THR A 185 -20.23 -0.34 -3.28
N PRO A 186 -19.50 -0.40 -2.15
CA PRO A 186 -20.15 -0.55 -0.84
C PRO A 186 -20.95 0.71 -0.48
N PRO A 187 -21.98 0.60 0.37
CA PRO A 187 -22.66 1.77 0.91
C PRO A 187 -21.71 2.63 1.75
N LEU A 188 -22.06 3.91 1.92
CA LEU A 188 -21.33 4.79 2.83
C LEU A 188 -21.41 4.23 4.26
N PRO A 189 -20.29 4.23 5.01
CA PRO A 189 -20.27 3.80 6.39
C PRO A 189 -21.08 4.77 7.27
N PRO A 190 -21.66 4.28 8.38
CA PRO A 190 -22.32 5.15 9.35
C PRO A 190 -21.29 6.08 10.01
N VAL A 191 -21.73 7.28 10.38
CA VAL A 191 -20.96 8.19 11.21
C VAL A 191 -21.06 7.75 12.67
N THR A 192 -19.93 7.50 13.33
CA THR A 192 -19.81 7.11 14.75
C THR A 192 -18.98 8.09 15.58
N VAL A 193 -18.18 8.95 14.95
CA VAL A 193 -17.33 9.96 15.59
C VAL A 193 -18.03 11.32 15.61
N GLU A 194 -18.24 11.87 16.81
CA GLU A 194 -18.80 13.21 17.02
C GLU A 194 -17.69 14.23 17.32
N GLY A 195 -17.60 15.29 16.50
CA GLY A 195 -16.60 16.35 16.67
C GLY A 195 -17.10 17.71 16.14
N ASP A 196 -16.34 18.78 16.42
CA ASP A 196 -16.62 20.12 15.89
C ASP A 196 -16.17 20.24 14.43
N VAL A 197 -17.14 20.17 13.52
CA VAL A 197 -16.96 20.30 12.06
C VAL A 197 -16.32 21.65 11.67
N THR A 198 -16.62 22.74 12.40
CA THR A 198 -16.06 24.07 12.11
C THR A 198 -14.57 24.10 12.46
N ALA A 199 -14.19 23.58 13.63
CA ALA A 199 -12.80 23.40 14.00
C ALA A 199 -12.08 22.42 13.05
N GLY A 200 -12.77 21.34 12.65
CA GLY A 200 -12.28 20.33 11.70
C GLY A 200 -11.96 20.92 10.33
N THR A 201 -12.80 21.81 9.82
CA THR A 201 -12.55 22.54 8.57
C THR A 201 -11.22 23.29 8.62
N THR A 202 -10.92 23.93 9.76
CA THR A 202 -9.65 24.64 9.97
C THR A 202 -8.47 23.67 10.02
N GLY A 203 -8.63 22.54 10.72
CA GLY A 203 -7.59 21.50 10.79
C GLY A 203 -7.30 20.84 9.43
N TYR A 204 -8.32 20.65 8.59
CA TYR A 204 -8.19 20.03 7.28
C TYR A 204 -7.59 20.95 6.21
N ALA A 205 -7.49 22.25 6.46
CA ALA A 205 -7.02 23.23 5.47
C ALA A 205 -5.67 22.88 4.82
N THR A 206 -4.76 22.26 5.58
CA THR A 206 -3.45 21.81 5.06
C THR A 206 -3.57 20.51 4.23
N CYS A 207 -4.53 19.65 4.56
CA CYS A 207 -4.76 18.35 3.94
C CYS A 207 -5.25 18.47 2.49
N ILE A 208 -6.02 19.53 2.18
CA ILE A 208 -6.62 19.80 0.86
C ILE A 208 -5.59 19.73 -0.27
N SER A 209 -4.37 20.20 -0.02
CA SER A 209 -3.29 20.25 -1.02
C SER A 209 -2.92 18.88 -1.60
N CYS A 210 -3.15 17.80 -0.83
CA CYS A 210 -2.83 16.43 -1.22
C CYS A 210 -4.09 15.57 -1.35
N HIS A 211 -5.04 15.66 -0.43
CA HIS A 211 -6.23 14.81 -0.41
C HIS A 211 -7.42 15.40 -1.17
N GLY A 212 -7.32 16.61 -1.71
CA GLY A 212 -8.41 17.26 -2.43
C GLY A 212 -9.38 18.02 -1.52
N ALA A 213 -10.26 18.81 -2.13
CA ALA A 213 -11.18 19.67 -1.37
C ALA A 213 -12.30 18.88 -0.70
N ASN A 214 -12.65 17.72 -1.26
CA ASN A 214 -13.67 16.81 -0.77
C ASN A 214 -13.07 15.46 -0.36
N GLY A 215 -11.76 15.38 -0.13
CA GLY A 215 -11.11 14.13 0.25
C GLY A 215 -11.04 13.08 -0.87
N GLU A 216 -11.14 13.49 -2.13
CA GLU A 216 -11.12 12.62 -3.32
C GLU A 216 -9.76 11.99 -3.64
N GLY A 217 -8.68 12.43 -2.98
CA GLY A 217 -7.33 11.94 -3.23
C GLY A 217 -6.68 12.53 -4.48
N ILE A 218 -5.34 12.47 -4.53
CA ILE A 218 -4.53 12.88 -5.67
C ILE A 218 -3.39 11.86 -5.83
N GLN A 219 -3.58 10.89 -6.74
CA GLN A 219 -2.59 9.84 -7.01
C GLN A 219 -1.21 10.40 -7.37
N ALA A 220 -1.14 11.51 -8.12
CA ALA A 220 0.12 12.14 -8.49
C ALA A 220 0.97 12.61 -7.28
N LEU A 221 0.33 12.76 -6.11
CA LEU A 221 0.95 13.13 -4.84
C LEU A 221 1.05 11.95 -3.86
N ASN A 222 0.67 10.74 -4.30
CA ASN A 222 0.52 9.53 -3.48
C ASN A 222 -0.44 9.74 -2.29
N ALA A 223 -1.48 10.53 -2.48
CA ALA A 223 -2.49 10.82 -1.47
C ALA A 223 -3.78 10.08 -1.84
N PRO A 224 -4.20 9.07 -1.07
CA PRO A 224 -5.43 8.33 -1.35
C PRO A 224 -6.68 9.17 -1.06
N ALA A 225 -7.80 8.73 -1.61
CA ALA A 225 -9.11 9.19 -1.17
C ALA A 225 -9.31 8.85 0.32
N VAL A 226 -9.80 9.85 1.06
CA VAL A 226 -10.19 9.75 2.48
C VAL A 226 -11.70 9.90 2.66
N ALA A 227 -12.40 10.41 1.64
CA ALA A 227 -13.85 10.52 1.65
C ALA A 227 -14.52 9.14 1.64
N GLY A 228 -15.62 9.01 2.39
CA GLY A 228 -16.41 7.79 2.46
C GLY A 228 -15.71 6.61 3.16
N GLN A 229 -14.57 6.83 3.81
CA GLN A 229 -13.97 5.85 4.72
C GLN A 229 -14.67 5.89 6.09
N HIS A 230 -14.59 4.80 6.85
CA HIS A 230 -15.04 4.80 8.23
C HIS A 230 -14.28 5.85 9.05
N ASP A 231 -14.99 6.55 9.93
CA ASP A 231 -14.43 7.59 10.79
C ASP A 231 -13.55 7.03 11.90
N TRP A 232 -13.97 5.95 12.56
CA TRP A 232 -13.11 5.23 13.52
C TRP A 232 -11.77 4.81 12.90
N TYR A 233 -11.78 4.43 11.61
CA TYR A 233 -10.54 4.06 10.91
C TYR A 233 -9.69 5.29 10.64
N THR A 234 -10.30 6.36 10.13
CA THR A 234 -9.63 7.63 9.79
C THR A 234 -9.00 8.26 11.02
N GLU A 235 -9.75 8.35 12.13
CA GLU A 235 -9.25 8.83 13.42
C GLU A 235 -8.07 7.98 13.90
N ARG A 236 -8.19 6.65 13.88
CA ARG A 236 -7.10 5.72 14.24
C ARG A 236 -5.86 5.92 13.38
N GLN A 237 -6.00 6.13 12.06
CA GLN A 237 -4.86 6.35 11.18
C GLN A 237 -4.13 7.64 11.50
N LEU A 238 -4.87 8.74 11.67
CA LEU A 238 -4.30 10.03 12.05
C LEU A 238 -3.58 9.94 13.40
N MET A 239 -4.16 9.26 14.38
CA MET A 239 -3.51 8.99 15.67
C MET A 239 -2.25 8.13 15.53
N ASN A 240 -2.27 7.11 14.68
CA ASN A 240 -1.11 6.26 14.42
C ASN A 240 0.04 7.05 13.77
N TYR A 241 -0.25 7.94 12.83
CA TYR A 241 0.76 8.84 12.25
C TYR A 241 1.28 9.85 13.29
N MET A 242 0.37 10.50 14.04
CA MET A 242 0.70 11.49 15.07
C MET A 242 1.64 10.92 16.14
N SER A 243 1.36 9.70 16.63
CA SER A 243 2.17 8.99 17.63
C SER A 243 3.43 8.30 17.07
N GLY A 244 3.58 8.22 15.74
CA GLY A 244 4.70 7.54 15.09
C GLY A 244 4.58 6.01 15.08
N VAL A 245 3.38 5.48 15.33
CA VAL A 245 3.05 4.09 15.01
C VAL A 245 3.18 3.85 13.51
N ARG A 246 2.70 4.79 12.68
CA ARG A 246 2.90 4.81 11.21
C ARG A 246 3.80 5.98 10.80
N GLY A 247 4.47 5.83 9.65
CA GLY A 247 5.32 6.87 9.05
C GLY A 247 6.69 7.07 9.68
N THR A 248 7.21 6.07 10.39
CA THR A 248 8.58 6.05 10.94
C THR A 248 9.53 5.14 10.16
N ASN A 249 9.01 4.27 9.30
CA ASN A 249 9.80 3.32 8.53
C ASN A 249 10.35 3.99 7.24
N PRO A 250 11.68 4.00 7.01
CA PRO A 250 12.30 4.66 5.86
C PRO A 250 12.02 3.99 4.50
N GLN A 251 11.53 2.74 4.49
CA GLN A 251 11.11 2.06 3.28
C GLN A 251 9.71 2.48 2.80
N ASN A 252 8.88 3.09 3.66
CA ASN A 252 7.53 3.54 3.34
C ASN A 252 7.45 5.08 3.33
N ILE A 253 7.97 5.66 2.24
CA ILE A 253 8.08 7.11 2.07
C ILE A 253 6.73 7.82 2.08
N THR A 254 5.66 7.16 1.63
CA THR A 254 4.31 7.72 1.58
C THR A 254 3.71 7.86 2.99
N ASP A 255 3.96 6.88 3.87
CA ASP A 255 3.58 7.02 5.27
C ASP A 255 4.44 8.04 6.01
N MET A 256 5.74 8.13 5.68
CA MET A 256 6.61 9.17 6.22
C MET A 256 6.14 10.58 5.85
N GLN A 257 5.56 10.75 4.66
CA GLN A 257 4.98 12.02 4.21
C GLN A 257 3.75 12.40 5.05
N MET A 258 2.91 11.43 5.43
CA MET A 258 1.70 11.69 6.22
C MET A 258 1.97 11.96 7.70
N ARG A 259 3.05 11.41 8.25
CA ARG A 259 3.41 11.62 9.67
C ARG A 259 3.47 13.09 10.11
N PRO A 260 4.28 13.98 9.49
CA PRO A 260 4.32 15.39 9.90
C PRO A 260 2.99 16.11 9.67
N MET A 261 2.16 15.67 8.72
CA MET A 261 0.83 16.24 8.49
C MET A 261 -0.10 15.93 9.66
N ALA A 262 -0.10 14.69 10.14
CA ALA A 262 -0.88 14.31 11.32
C ALA A 262 -0.37 15.01 12.60
N GLN A 263 0.93 15.30 12.71
CA GLN A 263 1.50 16.01 13.86
C GLN A 263 1.14 17.49 13.94
N ILE A 264 0.58 18.08 12.88
CA ILE A 264 -0.02 19.42 12.92
C ILE A 264 -1.33 19.40 13.74
N LEU A 265 -1.99 18.24 13.83
CA LEU A 265 -3.15 18.01 14.70
C LEU A 265 -2.63 17.77 16.13
N ILE A 266 -2.33 18.87 16.84
CA ILE A 266 -1.60 18.87 18.12
C ILE A 266 -2.30 18.04 19.20
N THR A 267 -3.63 17.91 19.13
CA THR A 267 -4.45 17.25 20.16
C THR A 267 -5.30 16.12 19.57
N PRO A 268 -5.64 15.10 20.37
CA PRO A 268 -6.69 14.13 20.02
C PRO A 268 -7.97 14.76 19.50
N GLU A 269 -8.43 15.83 20.16
CA GLU A 269 -9.62 16.58 19.77
C GLU A 269 -9.49 17.19 18.35
N ALA A 270 -8.30 17.66 17.95
CA ALA A 270 -8.09 18.15 16.59
C ALA A 270 -8.22 17.01 15.56
N VAL A 271 -7.79 15.79 15.89
CA VAL A 271 -7.99 14.61 15.05
C VAL A 271 -9.48 14.26 14.94
N THR A 272 -10.19 14.22 16.05
CA THR A 272 -11.65 13.98 16.10
C THR A 272 -12.40 15.02 15.26
N ASN A 273 -12.06 16.31 15.40
CA ASN A 273 -12.70 17.39 14.64
C ASN A 273 -12.45 17.27 13.13
N VAL A 274 -11.21 16.98 12.71
CA VAL A 274 -10.90 16.76 11.29
C VAL A 274 -11.63 15.53 10.75
N THR A 275 -11.71 14.46 11.53
CA THR A 275 -12.45 13.24 11.16
C THR A 275 -13.94 13.55 10.98
N ALA A 276 -14.55 14.29 11.91
CA ALA A 276 -15.94 14.75 11.81
C ALA A 276 -16.18 15.66 10.59
N TYR A 277 -15.18 16.45 10.19
CA TYR A 277 -15.26 17.24 8.95
C TYR A 277 -15.17 16.36 7.69
N ILE A 278 -14.27 15.37 7.66
CA ILE A 278 -14.17 14.40 6.54
C ILE A 278 -15.48 13.63 6.34
N ASN A 279 -16.21 13.32 7.42
CA ASN A 279 -17.53 12.69 7.36
C ASN A 279 -18.59 13.52 6.61
N THR A 280 -18.34 14.81 6.39
CA THR A 280 -19.24 15.66 5.60
C THR A 280 -19.04 15.50 4.10
N PHE A 281 -17.96 14.85 3.67
CA PHE A 281 -17.68 14.59 2.25
C PHE A 281 -18.56 13.45 1.74
N THR A 282 -19.27 13.69 0.65
CA THR A 282 -19.90 12.63 -0.13
C THR A 282 -18.81 11.94 -0.94
N ALA A 283 -18.76 10.60 -0.94
CA ALA A 283 -17.90 9.88 -1.88
C ALA A 283 -18.23 10.33 -3.30
N SER A 284 -17.21 10.61 -4.11
CA SER A 284 -17.41 10.96 -5.52
C SER A 284 -18.09 9.80 -6.25
N GLU A 285 -19.22 10.08 -6.90
CA GLU A 285 -19.88 9.17 -7.84
C GLU A 285 -18.99 8.82 -9.06
#